data_AF-A0A359E4Y7-F1
#
_entry.id   AF-A0A359E4Y7-F1
#
_cell.length_a   1.000
_cell.length_b   1.000
_cell.length_c   1.000
_cell.angle_alpha   90.00
_cell.angle_beta   90.00
_cell.angle_gamma   90.00
#
_symmetry.space_group_name_H-M   'P 1'
#
loop_
_entity.id
_entity.type
_entity.pdbx_description
1 polymer ?
#
loop_
_entity_poly.entity_id
_entity_poly.type
_entity_poly.pdbx_seq_one_letter_code
_entity_poly.pdbx_strand_id
1 'polypeptide(L)' 'GLIHVSDLSWTEKVDHPNEVVDKDQEIEVVILGVDFDNRRITLGHKQVEDNPWKKYAEEYAPGNTVEGEVVKTTDKG' A
#
# COMPACT_ATOMS: atom_id res chain seq x y z
N GLY A 1 -10.97 -1.40 16.66
CA GLY A 1 -9.95 -0.66 15.90
C GLY A 1 -10.59 -0.10 14.64
N LEU A 2 -9.90 0.80 13.95
CA LEU A 2 -10.35 1.39 12.69
C LEU A 2 -9.21 1.29 11.67
N ILE A 3 -9.53 0.85 10.47
CA ILE A 3 -8.64 0.87 9.30
C ILE A 3 -9.14 1.98 8.38
N HIS A 4 -8.25 2.84 7.93
CA HIS A 4 -8.61 3.83 6.93
C HIS A 4 -8.67 3.16 5.54
N VAL A 5 -9.57 3.57 4.66
CA VAL A 5 -9.70 2.94 3.32
C VAL A 5 -8.39 3.02 2.52
N SER A 6 -7.62 4.10 2.72
CA SER A 6 -6.30 4.25 2.12
C SER A 6 -5.23 3.35 2.73
N ASP A 7 -5.50 2.61 3.81
CA ASP A 7 -4.58 1.64 4.42
C ASP A 7 -4.89 0.20 3.99
N LEU A 8 -5.79 0.00 3.02
CA LEU A 8 -6.16 -1.31 2.49
C LEU A 8 -5.23 -1.83 1.37
N SER A 9 -4.77 -1.00 0.43
CA SER A 9 -3.90 -1.49 -0.68
C SER A 9 -2.86 -0.46 -1.12
N TRP A 10 -1.61 -0.91 -1.29
CA TRP A 10 -0.48 -0.07 -1.73
C TRP A 10 -0.62 0.42 -3.16
N THR A 11 -1.12 -0.46 -4.02
CA THR A 11 -1.09 -0.32 -5.48
C THR A 11 -2.42 0.13 -6.05
N GLU A 12 -3.53 -0.26 -5.41
CA GLU A 12 -4.86 0.07 -5.88
C GLU A 12 -5.53 1.13 -5.02
N LYS A 13 -6.12 2.13 -5.68
CA LYS A 13 -6.93 3.14 -5.02
C LYS A 13 -8.30 2.52 -4.72
N VAL A 14 -8.48 2.10 -3.48
CA VAL A 14 -9.76 1.56 -3.00
C VAL A 14 -10.70 2.72 -2.70
N ASP A 15 -11.79 2.84 -3.46
CA ASP A 15 -12.86 3.82 -3.20
C ASP A 15 -13.94 3.23 -2.28
N HIS A 16 -14.24 1.93 -2.42
CA HIS A 16 -15.14 1.21 -1.52
C HIS A 16 -14.46 -0.01 -0.87
N PRO A 17 -14.45 -0.12 0.48
CA PRO A 17 -13.78 -1.23 1.16
C PRO A 17 -14.35 -2.61 0.81
N ASN A 18 -15.63 -2.68 0.41
CA ASN A 18 -16.27 -3.90 -0.05
C ASN A 18 -15.65 -4.51 -1.33
N GLU A 19 -14.80 -3.78 -2.04
CA GLU A 19 -14.09 -4.30 -3.22
C GLU A 19 -12.89 -5.18 -2.84
N VAL A 20 -12.36 -4.99 -1.63
CA VAL A 20 -11.14 -5.66 -1.16
C VAL A 20 -11.37 -6.51 0.09
N VAL A 21 -12.41 -6.23 0.85
CA VAL A 21 -12.75 -6.99 2.07
C VAL A 21 -14.25 -7.25 2.18
N ASP A 22 -14.59 -8.47 2.59
CA ASP A 22 -15.96 -8.88 2.89
C ASP A 22 -16.30 -8.68 4.37
N LYS A 23 -17.60 -8.59 4.67
CA LYS A 23 -18.07 -8.61 6.06
C LYS A 23 -17.73 -9.96 6.69
N ASP A 24 -17.22 -9.92 7.92
CA ASP A 24 -16.77 -11.08 8.69
C ASP A 24 -15.53 -11.80 8.13
N GLN A 25 -14.85 -11.20 7.15
CA GLN A 25 -13.57 -11.71 6.67
C GLN A 25 -12.46 -11.45 7.69
N GLU A 26 -11.72 -12.50 8.02
CA GLU A 26 -10.48 -12.36 8.81
C GLU A 26 -9.36 -11.85 7.90
N ILE A 27 -8.79 -10.70 8.26
CA ILE A 27 -7.66 -10.09 7.56
C ILE A 27 -6.51 -9.86 8.54
N GLU A 28 -5.28 -10.05 8.07
CA GLU A 28 -4.09 -9.69 8.84
C GLU A 28 -3.92 -8.18 8.88
N VAL A 29 -3.60 -7.61 10.03
CA VAL A 29 -3.43 -6.16 10.19
C VAL A 29 -2.31 -5.84 11.15
N VAL A 30 -1.69 -4.69 10.95
CA VAL A 30 -0.65 -4.15 11.84
C VAL A 30 -1.22 -2.99 12.65
N ILE A 31 -0.85 -2.91 13.93
CA ILE A 31 -1.21 -1.78 14.80
C ILE A 31 -0.33 -0.59 14.43
N LEU A 32 -0.94 0.48 13.92
CA LEU A 32 -0.24 1.72 13.57
C LEU A 32 -0.20 2.71 14.73
N GLY A 33 -1.21 2.69 15.59
CA GLY A 33 -1.28 3.59 16.73
C GLY A 33 -2.34 3.18 17.73
N VAL A 34 -2.06 3.46 19.00
CA VAL A 34 -2.98 3.23 20.10
C VAL A 34 -3.19 4.56 20.81
N ASP A 35 -4.42 5.03 20.79
CA ASP A 35 -4.89 6.21 21.51
C ASP A 35 -5.68 5.74 22.72
N PHE A 36 -5.04 5.80 23.89
CA PHE A 36 -5.62 5.33 25.15
C PHE A 36 -6.71 6.27 25.68
N ASP A 37 -6.57 7.57 25.45
CA ASP A 37 -7.52 8.59 25.92
C ASP A 37 -8.87 8.44 25.22
N ASN A 38 -8.84 8.22 23.90
CA ASN A 38 -10.04 8.01 23.09
C ASN A 38 -10.40 6.52 22.93
N ARG A 39 -9.65 5.61 23.59
CA ARG A 39 -9.78 4.14 23.46
C ARG A 39 -9.86 3.66 22.01
N ARG A 40 -9.07 4.28 21.13
CA ARG A 40 -9.09 4.01 19.69
C ARG A 40 -7.78 3.37 19.28
N ILE A 41 -7.88 2.33 18.46
CA ILE A 41 -6.73 1.64 17.87
C ILE A 41 -6.80 1.85 16.37
N THR A 42 -5.75 2.41 15.80
CA THR A 42 -5.58 2.57 14.35
C THR A 42 -4.84 1.35 13.82
N LEU A 43 -5.42 0.73 12.81
CA LEU A 43 -4.94 -0.51 12.19
C LEU A 43 -4.63 -0.23 10.72
N GLY A 44 -3.64 -0.91 10.16
CA GLY A 44 -3.29 -0.83 8.75
C GLY A 44 -3.10 -2.22 8.14
N HIS A 45 -3.61 -2.43 6.93
CA HIS A 45 -3.49 -3.70 6.21
C HIS A 45 -2.28 -3.70 5.28
N LYS A 46 -2.03 -2.58 4.61
CA LYS A 46 -0.84 -2.32 3.78
C LYS A 46 0.46 -2.87 4.36
N GLN A 47 0.71 -2.60 5.63
CA GLN A 47 1.97 -2.88 6.28
C GLN A 47 2.22 -4.39 6.50
N VAL A 48 1.23 -5.23 6.25
CA VAL A 48 1.40 -6.69 6.16
C VAL A 48 2.16 -7.08 4.89
N GLU A 49 1.91 -6.37 3.79
CA GLU A 49 2.55 -6.62 2.51
C GLU A 49 3.86 -5.82 2.38
N ASP A 50 4.87 -6.45 1.76
CA ASP A 50 6.15 -5.81 1.45
C ASP A 50 5.93 -4.54 0.61
N ASN A 51 6.51 -3.43 1.06
CA ASN A 51 6.43 -2.17 0.32
C ASN A 51 7.13 -2.34 -1.05
N PRO A 52 6.39 -2.32 -2.17
CA PRO A 52 6.97 -2.57 -3.49
C PRO A 52 7.97 -1.48 -3.89
N TRP A 53 7.86 -0.27 -3.33
CA TRP A 53 8.75 0.85 -3.65
C TRP A 53 10.09 0.77 -2.92
N LYS A 54 10.17 0.02 -1.81
CA LYS A 54 11.48 -0.29 -1.21
C LYS A 54 12.30 -1.19 -2.13
N LYS A 55 11.68 -2.26 -2.65
CA LYS A 55 12.32 -3.16 -3.63
C LYS A 55 12.73 -2.39 -4.89
N TYR A 56 11.85 -1.53 -5.39
CA TYR A 56 12.17 -0.67 -6.53
C TYR A 56 13.35 0.28 -6.25
N ALA A 57 13.40 0.92 -5.08
CA ALA A 57 14.51 1.82 -4.74
C ALA A 57 15.85 1.08 -4.61
N GLU A 58 15.84 -0.17 -4.18
CA GLU A 58 17.02 -1.04 -4.10
C GLU A 58 17.48 -1.51 -5.50
N GLU A 59 16.55 -1.91 -6.37
CA GLU A 59 16.87 -2.38 -7.73
C GLU A 59 17.27 -1.24 -8.68
N TYR A 60 16.63 -0.08 -8.58
CA TYR A 60 16.78 1.05 -9.52
C TYR A 60 17.55 2.22 -8.92
N ALA A 61 18.55 1.92 -8.07
CA ALA A 61 19.39 2.93 -7.46
C ALA A 61 20.17 3.77 -8.51
N PRO A 62 20.47 5.05 -8.23
CA PRO A 62 21.24 5.90 -9.14
C PRO A 62 22.61 5.29 -9.44
N GLY A 63 22.87 4.98 -10.72
CA GLY A 63 24.11 4.33 -11.17
C GLY A 63 23.94 2.88 -11.61
N ASN A 64 22.79 2.25 -11.38
CA ASN A 64 22.49 0.95 -11.96
C ASN A 64 22.11 1.07 -13.44
N THR A 65 22.73 0.24 -14.27
CA THR A 65 22.27 0.01 -15.65
C THR A 65 21.12 -0.98 -15.59
N VAL A 66 19.94 -0.56 -16.03
CA VAL A 66 18.73 -1.39 -16.07
C VAL A 66 18.26 -1.57 -17.50
N GLU A 67 17.92 -2.80 -17.87
CA GLU A 67 17.27 -3.09 -19.15
C GLU A 67 15.77 -2.88 -18.97
N GLY A 68 15.16 -2.05 -19.82
CA GLY A 68 13.74 -1.72 -19.75
C GLY A 68 13.10 -1.78 -21.12
N GLU A 69 11.90 -2.36 -21.19
CA GLU A 69 11.08 -2.36 -22.40
C GLU A 69 10.38 -1.00 -22.57
N VAL A 70 10.39 -0.45 -23.78
CA VAL A 70 9.73 0.83 -24.06
C VAL A 70 8.21 0.60 -24.14
N VAL A 71 7.53 0.88 -23.03
CA VAL A 71 6.08 0.60 -22.91
C VAL A 71 5.21 1.67 -23.58
N LYS A 72 5.67 2.92 -23.62
CA LYS A 72 4.90 4.03 -24.22
C LYS A 72 5.79 5.22 -24.60
N THR A 73 5.85 5.54 -25.88
CA THR A 73 6.45 6.78 -26.37
C THR A 73 5.41 7.89 -26.28
N THR A 74 5.70 8.97 -25.56
CA THR A 74 4.84 10.17 -25.56
C THR A 74 5.54 11.24 -26.36
N ASP A 75 5.05 11.52 -27.58
CA ASP A 75 5.43 12.69 -28.36
C ASP A 75 4.91 13.96 -27.68
N LYS A 76 5.75 14.59 -26.85
CA LYS A 76 5.61 16.01 -26.53
C LYS A 76 6.62 16.76 -27.39
N GLY A 77 6.28 16.91 -28.66
CA GLY A 77 6.84 17.90 -29.57
C GLY A 77 6.08 19.22 -29.45
#